data_AF-A0A8H7NIW0-F1
#
_entry.id   AF-A0A8H7NIW0-F1
#
_cell.length_a   1.000
_cell.length_b   1.000
_cell.length_c   1.000
_cell.angle_alpha   90.00
_cell.angle_beta   90.00
_cell.angle_gamma   90.00
#
_symmetry.space_group_name_H-M   'P 1'
#
loop_
_entity.id
_entity.type
_entity.pdbx_description
1 polymer ?
#
loop_
_entity_poly.entity_id
_entity_poly.type
_entity_poly.pdbx_seq_one_letter_code
_entity_poly.pdbx_strand_id
1 'polypeptide(L)'
;MDACHAVATFSWRSSCLIRVVRLSDTHSLHVSQLGACGDTNIPNNTIACTEKRPAFGSFGSIKESEDWKALEVGETVHSLGYPVWMMNKGWEVALDEDLEDPLSSQNDSRSNPKFTSKHIALAKEFMNSKVADAALGNDGYLPTALNRGVESRRRVAVDLFMGLHLLLEEQKLDIMTPEYASPGRVDLRVLLCQIARWLKWADFWSVYELGVQEDIDQRHDSELNLIPSIPQPPLRPDIFLWIQSRLTREGEVSYPTPADIFYTGLNLPKHKNRFDPRWDEIVPRTLILKRFFRLLKRDATAVDMVETMYECGMTTHFLETLPEAILVPFKDAISLCQPRPPSYWSRDLLDFVKRGTSA
;
A
#
# COMPACT_ATOMS: atom_id res chain seq x y z
N MET A 1 -16.48 38.95 -22.41
CA MET A 1 -17.11 38.10 -23.46
C MET A 1 -16.12 37.01 -23.85
N ASP A 2 -15.74 36.08 -22.97
CA ASP A 2 -16.48 35.20 -22.06
C ASP A 2 -16.78 33.84 -22.69
N ALA A 3 -15.90 32.88 -22.40
CA ALA A 3 -16.17 31.45 -22.38
C ALA A 3 -15.13 30.79 -21.44
N CYS A 4 -15.34 30.95 -20.13
CA CYS A 4 -14.42 30.52 -19.09
C CYS A 4 -14.46 29.00 -18.82
N HIS A 5 -13.31 28.48 -18.41
CA HIS A 5 -13.14 27.38 -17.43
C HIS A 5 -14.04 26.13 -17.54
N ALA A 6 -13.46 25.05 -18.06
CA ALA A 6 -13.79 23.69 -17.66
C ALA A 6 -12.56 23.06 -16.95
N VAL A 7 -12.38 23.36 -15.66
CA VAL A 7 -11.37 22.70 -14.83
C VAL A 7 -11.92 21.34 -14.40
N ALA A 8 -11.52 20.29 -15.10
CA ALA A 8 -11.84 18.92 -14.71
C ALA A 8 -11.05 18.53 -13.45
N THR A 9 -11.60 18.82 -12.27
CA THR A 9 -11.14 18.27 -11.00
C THR A 9 -11.34 16.76 -10.98
N PHE A 10 -10.33 16.00 -11.40
CA PHE A 10 -10.29 14.55 -11.24
C PHE A 10 -10.14 14.21 -9.75
N SER A 11 -11.29 14.03 -9.09
CA SER A 11 -11.36 13.53 -7.73
C SER A 11 -10.98 12.05 -7.71
N TRP A 12 -9.92 11.68 -7.00
CA TRP A 12 -9.58 10.28 -6.69
C TRP A 12 -10.49 9.73 -5.57
N ARG A 13 -11.81 9.91 -5.72
CA ARG A 13 -12.83 9.35 -4.83
C ARG A 13 -13.88 8.62 -5.67
N SER A 14 -14.08 7.34 -5.33
CA SER A 14 -14.82 6.33 -6.09
C SER A 14 -14.04 5.86 -7.34
N SER A 15 -13.53 4.63 -7.43
CA SER A 15 -13.99 3.39 -6.77
C SER A 15 -12.85 2.45 -6.37
N CYS A 16 -12.50 2.46 -5.09
CA CYS A 16 -12.04 1.28 -4.35
C CYS A 16 -12.59 1.41 -2.92
N LEU A 17 -13.37 0.43 -2.48
CA LEU A 17 -14.24 0.56 -1.31
C LEU A 17 -13.51 0.09 -0.04
N ILE A 18 -12.51 0.85 0.42
CA ILE A 18 -11.91 0.68 1.75
C ILE A 18 -12.43 1.78 2.67
N ARG A 19 -13.40 1.41 3.51
CA ARG A 19 -14.10 2.33 4.43
C ARG A 19 -13.35 2.43 5.76
N VAL A 20 -12.28 3.22 5.81
CA VAL A 20 -11.59 3.53 7.07
C VAL A 20 -12.51 4.42 7.94
N VAL A 21 -13.24 3.79 8.86
CA VAL A 21 -13.98 4.49 9.92
C VAL A 21 -12.99 4.83 11.02
N ARG A 22 -12.65 6.12 11.15
CA ARG A 22 -11.80 6.62 12.23
C ARG A 22 -12.66 6.94 13.46
N LEU A 23 -12.79 5.98 14.38
CA LEU A 23 -13.29 6.28 15.73
C LEU A 23 -12.36 7.32 16.37
N SER A 24 -12.95 8.43 16.83
CA SER A 24 -12.26 9.53 17.47
C SER A 24 -12.74 9.61 18.91
N ASP A 25 -12.17 8.82 19.80
CA ASP A 25 -12.48 8.91 21.23
C ASP A 25 -11.75 10.09 21.86
N THR A 26 -12.44 11.22 21.93
CA THR A 26 -12.07 12.36 22.77
C THR A 26 -12.64 12.18 24.17
N HIS A 27 -11.86 11.66 25.11
CA HIS A 27 -12.13 11.84 26.54
C HIS A 27 -10.87 12.20 27.32
N SER A 28 -10.67 13.50 27.50
CA SER A 28 -9.82 14.03 28.56
C SER A 28 -10.65 14.12 29.85
N LEU A 29 -10.15 13.53 30.93
CA LEU A 29 -10.77 13.57 32.26
C LEU A 29 -9.90 14.41 33.20
N HIS A 30 -10.31 15.66 33.49
CA HIS A 30 -10.16 16.22 34.84
C HIS A 30 -11.03 17.47 35.11
N VAL A 31 -11.26 17.71 36.41
CA VAL A 31 -11.78 18.92 37.10
C VAL A 31 -13.20 18.82 37.70
N SER A 32 -13.24 18.23 38.90
CA SER A 32 -13.73 18.80 40.18
C SER A 32 -14.98 19.71 40.28
N GLN A 33 -16.02 19.16 40.93
CA GLN A 33 -16.79 19.65 42.12
C GLN A 33 -17.52 21.03 42.17
N LEU A 34 -18.60 21.02 42.98
CA LEU A 34 -19.52 22.10 43.46
C LEU A 34 -20.60 22.56 42.45
N GLY A 35 -21.90 22.65 42.79
CA GLY A 35 -22.64 22.22 43.98
C GLY A 35 -24.11 22.72 44.04
N ALA A 36 -24.95 22.04 44.85
CA ALA A 36 -26.23 22.46 45.46
C ALA A 36 -27.54 22.71 44.64
N CYS A 37 -28.57 21.94 45.04
CA CYS A 37 -30.03 22.24 45.21
C CYS A 37 -30.95 22.67 44.04
N GLY A 38 -32.13 22.03 43.97
CA GLY A 38 -33.29 22.45 43.16
C GLY A 38 -34.36 21.35 43.05
N ASP A 39 -35.49 21.50 43.73
CA ASP A 39 -36.51 20.45 43.95
C ASP A 39 -37.58 20.28 42.85
N THR A 40 -38.34 19.19 43.00
CA THR A 40 -39.79 18.98 42.71
C THR A 40 -40.33 18.46 41.35
N ASN A 41 -41.19 17.42 41.53
CA ASN A 41 -42.43 17.07 40.81
C ASN A 41 -42.42 16.14 39.58
N ILE A 42 -42.73 14.87 39.87
CA ILE A 42 -43.48 13.93 39.00
C ILE A 42 -44.99 14.25 39.13
N PRO A 43 -45.87 13.86 38.18
CA PRO A 43 -46.51 12.55 38.32
C PRO A 43 -46.81 11.78 37.01
N ASN A 44 -46.62 10.46 37.09
CA ASN A 44 -47.45 9.35 36.58
C ASN A 44 -48.09 9.42 35.17
N ASN A 45 -47.83 8.39 34.36
CA ASN A 45 -48.92 7.47 34.00
C ASN A 45 -48.48 6.03 33.64
N THR A 46 -48.90 5.10 34.50
CA THR A 46 -49.43 3.74 34.22
C THR A 46 -48.56 2.66 33.54
N ILE A 47 -48.40 1.56 34.28
CA ILE A 47 -47.79 0.27 33.90
C ILE A 47 -48.87 -0.66 33.29
N ALA A 48 -48.50 -1.54 32.35
CA ALA A 48 -49.27 -2.76 32.05
C ALA A 48 -48.36 -3.93 31.61
N CYS A 49 -48.78 -5.14 31.99
CA CYS A 49 -48.09 -6.43 31.79
C CYS A 49 -49.19 -7.53 31.71
N THR A 50 -48.97 -8.78 31.30
CA THR A 50 -47.73 -9.57 31.12
C THR A 50 -47.92 -10.56 29.96
N GLU A 51 -46.83 -11.22 29.52
CA GLU A 51 -46.86 -12.59 28.95
C GLU A 51 -47.41 -12.74 27.50
N LYS A 52 -46.82 -13.51 26.58
CA LYS A 52 -46.39 -14.92 26.69
C LYS A 52 -45.27 -15.29 25.71
N ARG A 53 -44.37 -16.20 26.13
CA ARG A 53 -43.52 -17.00 25.23
C ARG A 53 -44.30 -18.23 24.73
N PRO A 54 -44.15 -18.66 23.47
CA PRO A 54 -44.29 -20.05 23.06
C PRO A 54 -42.97 -20.82 23.28
N ALA A 55 -43.07 -22.12 23.53
CA ALA A 55 -41.93 -22.99 23.80
C ALA A 55 -41.33 -23.66 22.54
N PHE A 56 -40.18 -24.31 22.72
CA PHE A 56 -39.49 -25.17 21.77
C PHE A 56 -40.40 -26.24 21.14
N GLY A 57 -40.13 -26.64 19.89
CA GLY A 57 -40.74 -27.86 19.35
C GLY A 57 -40.78 -28.06 17.83
N SER A 58 -39.68 -27.84 17.09
CA SER A 58 -39.55 -28.45 15.75
C SER A 58 -38.09 -28.61 15.34
N PHE A 59 -37.62 -29.86 15.27
CA PHE A 59 -36.34 -30.19 14.63
C PHE A 59 -36.50 -30.11 13.11
N GLY A 60 -36.42 -28.89 12.57
CA GLY A 60 -36.16 -28.66 11.15
C GLY A 60 -34.67 -28.85 10.88
N SER A 61 -34.32 -29.72 9.93
CA SER A 61 -32.94 -30.01 9.55
C SER A 61 -32.16 -28.73 9.26
N ILE A 62 -31.24 -28.36 10.14
CA ILE A 62 -30.29 -27.27 9.89
C ILE A 62 -29.32 -27.78 8.83
N LYS A 63 -29.14 -27.01 7.75
CA LYS A 63 -28.25 -27.33 6.64
C LYS A 63 -26.82 -26.87 6.97
N GLU A 64 -26.34 -27.27 8.16
CA GLU A 64 -25.14 -26.76 8.83
C GLU A 64 -23.92 -26.63 7.89
N SER A 65 -23.70 -27.62 7.03
CA SER A 65 -22.56 -27.62 6.10
C SER A 65 -22.55 -26.48 5.06
N GLU A 66 -23.66 -25.81 4.78
CA GLU A 66 -23.68 -24.64 3.89
C GLU A 66 -23.56 -23.33 4.68
N ASP A 67 -24.19 -23.24 5.84
CA ASP A 67 -24.08 -22.06 6.73
C ASP A 67 -22.66 -21.89 7.28
N TRP A 68 -21.97 -22.97 7.66
CA TRP A 68 -20.55 -22.90 8.08
C TRP A 68 -19.63 -22.36 6.97
N LYS A 69 -19.87 -22.77 5.71
CA LYS A 69 -19.10 -22.27 4.56
C LYS A 69 -19.44 -20.83 4.20
N ALA A 70 -20.68 -20.41 4.39
CA ALA A 70 -21.07 -19.00 4.26
C ALA A 70 -20.41 -18.13 5.34
N LEU A 71 -20.23 -18.68 6.55
CA LEU A 71 -19.49 -18.04 7.65
C LEU A 71 -17.99 -17.92 7.32
N GLU A 72 -17.36 -18.98 6.82
CA GLU A 72 -15.96 -19.00 6.36
C GLU A 72 -15.70 -18.00 5.23
N VAL A 73 -16.63 -17.87 4.27
CA VAL A 73 -16.58 -16.84 3.20
C VAL A 73 -16.82 -15.42 3.73
N GLY A 74 -17.52 -15.29 4.86
CA GLY A 74 -17.73 -14.03 5.58
C GLY A 74 -16.64 -13.71 6.61
N GLU A 75 -15.64 -14.57 6.79
CA GLU A 75 -14.63 -14.41 7.82
C GLU A 75 -13.71 -13.23 7.49
N THR A 76 -13.71 -12.22 8.37
CA THR A 76 -12.82 -11.08 8.22
C THR A 76 -11.40 -11.47 8.64
N VAL A 77 -10.38 -10.91 8.00
CA VAL A 77 -8.96 -11.13 8.35
C VAL A 77 -8.62 -10.75 9.82
N HIS A 78 -9.56 -10.13 10.55
CA HIS A 78 -9.45 -9.76 11.96
C HIS A 78 -10.28 -10.61 12.94
N SER A 79 -11.00 -11.65 12.49
CA SER A 79 -11.75 -12.56 13.40
C SER A 79 -10.99 -13.81 13.82
N LEU A 80 -9.88 -14.12 13.14
CA LEU A 80 -8.91 -15.10 13.62
C LEU A 80 -8.30 -14.59 14.94
N GLY A 81 -8.42 -15.39 16.01
CA GLY A 81 -7.99 -15.03 17.37
C GLY A 81 -6.47 -14.92 17.59
N TYR A 82 -5.69 -14.81 16.51
CA TYR A 82 -4.24 -14.79 16.51
C TYR A 82 -3.71 -13.37 16.31
N PRO A 83 -2.68 -12.94 17.06
CA PRO A 83 -2.04 -11.64 16.84
C PRO A 83 -1.48 -11.53 15.42
N VAL A 84 -1.55 -10.33 14.82
CA VAL A 84 -1.22 -10.13 13.40
C VAL A 84 0.25 -10.41 13.04
N TRP A 85 1.16 -10.45 14.02
CA TRP A 85 2.56 -10.89 13.81
C TRP A 85 2.71 -12.41 13.63
N MET A 86 1.71 -13.18 14.06
CA MET A 86 1.64 -14.64 14.01
C MET A 86 1.11 -15.16 12.65
N MET A 87 0.65 -14.26 11.78
CA MET A 87 0.14 -14.56 10.43
C MET A 87 1.23 -14.57 9.34
N ASN A 88 2.50 -14.72 9.72
CA ASN A 88 3.58 -14.93 8.75
C ASN A 88 3.81 -16.44 8.53
N LYS A 89 4.24 -16.82 7.33
CA LYS A 89 4.44 -18.25 6.97
C LYS A 89 5.46 -18.99 7.83
N GLY A 90 6.37 -18.29 8.49
CA GLY A 90 7.30 -18.89 9.44
C GLY A 90 6.62 -19.39 10.72
N TRP A 91 5.50 -18.77 11.10
CA TRP A 91 4.64 -19.26 12.19
C TRP A 91 3.60 -20.27 11.71
N GLU A 92 3.13 -20.18 10.45
CA GLU A 92 2.27 -21.20 9.82
C GLU A 92 2.94 -22.58 9.86
N VAL A 93 4.20 -22.67 9.41
CA VAL A 93 5.00 -23.91 9.50
C VAL A 93 5.16 -24.41 10.95
N ALA A 94 5.33 -23.51 11.92
CA ALA A 94 5.47 -23.87 13.33
C ALA A 94 4.13 -24.25 14.01
N LEU A 95 3.00 -24.08 13.33
CA LEU A 95 1.67 -24.52 13.77
C LEU A 95 1.24 -25.82 13.07
N ASP A 96 1.76 -26.09 11.86
CA ASP A 96 1.54 -27.33 11.12
C ASP A 96 2.33 -28.54 11.68
N GLU A 97 3.41 -28.32 12.45
CA GLU A 97 4.26 -29.38 13.03
C GLU A 97 3.53 -30.30 14.04
N ASP A 98 2.36 -29.91 14.57
CA ASP A 98 1.59 -30.69 15.56
C ASP A 98 0.58 -31.69 14.94
N LEU A 99 0.46 -31.80 13.61
CA LEU A 99 -0.58 -32.61 12.92
C LEU A 99 -0.05 -33.60 11.85
N GLU A 100 1.08 -34.27 12.08
CA GLU A 100 1.49 -35.40 11.23
C GLU A 100 0.65 -36.68 11.50
N ASP A 101 -0.45 -36.84 10.78
CA ASP A 101 -1.14 -38.13 10.60
C ASP A 101 -0.95 -38.62 9.13
N PRO A 102 -0.18 -39.71 8.85
CA PRO A 102 0.38 -39.99 7.51
C PRO A 102 -0.58 -40.36 6.36
N LEU A 103 -1.89 -40.11 6.48
CA LEU A 103 -2.92 -40.63 5.57
C LEU A 103 -3.88 -39.57 4.98
N SER A 104 -3.70 -38.28 5.27
CA SER A 104 -4.58 -37.19 4.81
C SER A 104 -4.22 -36.59 3.44
N SER A 105 -3.04 -36.92 2.88
CA SER A 105 -2.40 -36.24 1.73
C SER A 105 -3.06 -36.42 0.35
N GLN A 106 -4.37 -36.70 0.28
CA GLN A 106 -5.09 -36.92 -0.98
C GLN A 106 -6.45 -36.22 -1.16
N ASN A 107 -6.97 -35.42 -0.22
CA ASN A 107 -8.31 -34.81 -0.38
C ASN A 107 -8.48 -33.29 -0.15
N ASP A 108 -7.49 -32.57 0.40
CA ASP A 108 -7.63 -31.10 0.62
C ASP A 108 -7.35 -30.23 -0.62
N SER A 109 -7.47 -30.81 -1.82
CA SER A 109 -7.46 -30.08 -3.10
C SER A 109 -8.72 -29.25 -3.37
N ARG A 110 -9.52 -28.96 -2.32
CA ARG A 110 -10.53 -27.89 -2.27
C ARG A 110 -10.00 -26.58 -1.68
N SER A 111 -8.69 -26.36 -1.83
CA SER A 111 -8.04 -25.06 -1.60
C SER A 111 -8.87 -23.90 -2.15
N ASN A 112 -9.23 -22.97 -1.25
CA ASN A 112 -9.86 -21.70 -1.58
C ASN A 112 -8.95 -20.98 -2.62
N PRO A 113 -9.47 -20.48 -3.77
CA PRO A 113 -8.61 -20.03 -4.86
C PRO A 113 -7.67 -18.92 -4.38
N LYS A 114 -6.36 -19.15 -4.55
CA LYS A 114 -5.27 -18.21 -4.24
C LYS A 114 -5.63 -16.79 -4.70
N PHE A 115 -5.20 -15.78 -3.94
CA PHE A 115 -5.54 -14.37 -4.16
C PHE A 115 -5.52 -13.97 -5.64
N THR A 116 -4.41 -14.28 -6.33
CA THR A 116 -4.22 -13.97 -7.75
C THR A 116 -5.24 -14.68 -8.66
N SER A 117 -5.42 -15.99 -8.53
CA SER A 117 -6.38 -16.76 -9.36
C SER A 117 -7.83 -16.31 -9.13
N LYS A 118 -8.20 -15.96 -7.89
CA LYS A 118 -9.51 -15.35 -7.56
C LYS A 118 -9.70 -14.01 -8.25
N HIS A 119 -8.70 -13.12 -8.19
CA HIS A 119 -8.78 -11.81 -8.85
C HIS A 119 -8.71 -11.88 -10.38
N ILE A 120 -8.03 -12.89 -10.96
CA ILE A 120 -8.08 -13.18 -12.39
C ILE A 120 -9.49 -13.59 -12.83
N ALA A 121 -10.17 -14.45 -12.05
CA ALA A 121 -11.55 -14.82 -12.33
C ALA A 121 -12.51 -13.61 -12.25
N LEU A 122 -12.39 -12.79 -11.19
CA LEU A 122 -13.17 -11.56 -11.04
C LEU A 122 -12.88 -10.53 -12.14
N ALA A 123 -11.64 -10.41 -12.60
CA ALA A 123 -11.28 -9.53 -13.72
C ALA A 123 -11.93 -10.01 -15.03
N LYS A 124 -11.95 -11.32 -15.30
CA LYS A 124 -12.65 -11.89 -16.46
C LYS A 124 -14.16 -11.69 -16.39
N GLU A 125 -14.76 -11.85 -15.22
CA GLU A 125 -16.18 -11.56 -14.99
C GLU A 125 -16.48 -10.07 -15.22
N PHE A 126 -15.66 -9.17 -14.68
CA PHE A 126 -15.76 -7.73 -14.92
C PHE A 126 -15.70 -7.42 -16.41
N MET A 127 -14.73 -7.96 -17.15
CA MET A 127 -14.58 -7.75 -18.60
C MET A 127 -15.81 -8.19 -19.43
N ASN A 128 -16.59 -9.15 -18.94
CA ASN A 128 -17.84 -9.60 -19.57
C ASN A 128 -19.07 -8.78 -19.12
N SER A 129 -18.92 -7.83 -18.20
CA SER A 129 -20.00 -7.02 -17.65
C SER A 129 -20.31 -5.78 -18.49
N LYS A 130 -21.55 -5.27 -18.38
CA LYS A 130 -21.94 -3.98 -18.96
C LYS A 130 -21.16 -2.79 -18.38
N VAL A 131 -20.58 -2.94 -17.19
CA VAL A 131 -19.75 -1.90 -16.55
C VAL A 131 -18.40 -1.80 -17.25
N ALA A 132 -17.81 -2.93 -17.64
CA ALA A 132 -16.60 -2.92 -18.46
C ALA A 132 -16.85 -2.37 -19.86
N ASP A 133 -17.99 -2.66 -20.50
CA ASP A 133 -18.32 -2.04 -21.79
C ASP A 133 -18.44 -0.50 -21.68
N ALA A 134 -19.11 0.00 -20.64
CA ALA A 134 -19.18 1.44 -20.36
C ALA A 134 -17.82 2.09 -20.01
N ALA A 135 -16.84 1.31 -19.53
CA ALA A 135 -15.53 1.81 -19.12
C ALA A 135 -14.45 1.66 -20.21
N LEU A 136 -14.48 0.55 -20.94
CA LEU A 136 -13.45 0.07 -21.87
C LEU A 136 -13.95 -0.11 -23.31
N GLY A 137 -15.26 -0.08 -23.56
CA GLY A 137 -15.86 -0.27 -24.88
C GLY A 137 -15.63 0.91 -25.84
N ASN A 138 -16.42 0.96 -26.91
CA ASN A 138 -16.28 1.99 -27.94
C ASN A 138 -16.66 3.39 -27.44
N ASP A 139 -17.54 3.52 -26.45
CA ASP A 139 -17.84 4.80 -25.78
C ASP A 139 -17.17 4.91 -24.40
N GLY A 140 -16.18 4.06 -24.14
CA GLY A 140 -15.51 3.93 -22.85
C GLY A 140 -14.77 5.20 -22.41
N TYR A 141 -14.88 5.52 -21.12
CA TYR A 141 -14.24 6.70 -20.53
C TYR A 141 -12.77 6.49 -20.14
N LEU A 142 -12.31 5.25 -19.97
CA LEU A 142 -10.93 4.98 -19.52
C LEU A 142 -9.88 5.28 -20.61
N PRO A 143 -8.62 5.60 -20.22
CA PRO A 143 -7.52 5.79 -21.18
C PRO A 143 -7.12 4.49 -21.91
N THR A 144 -7.60 3.33 -21.46
CA THR A 144 -7.45 2.01 -22.08
C THR A 144 -8.64 1.59 -22.98
N ALA A 145 -9.67 2.42 -23.12
CA ALA A 145 -10.90 2.09 -23.85
C ALA A 145 -10.70 1.92 -25.38
N LEU A 146 -11.56 1.13 -26.03
CA LEU A 146 -11.41 0.73 -27.44
C LEU A 146 -11.43 1.91 -28.43
N ASN A 147 -12.07 3.05 -28.09
CA ASN A 147 -11.98 4.30 -28.85
C ASN A 147 -10.59 4.95 -28.84
N ARG A 148 -9.69 4.56 -27.93
CA ARG A 148 -8.32 5.05 -27.88
C ARG A 148 -7.45 4.28 -28.87
N GLY A 149 -6.65 5.02 -29.64
CA GLY A 149 -5.71 4.44 -30.60
C GLY A 149 -4.77 3.42 -29.95
N VAL A 150 -4.43 2.35 -30.67
CA VAL A 150 -3.70 1.19 -30.14
C VAL A 150 -2.42 1.59 -29.42
N GLU A 151 -1.60 2.48 -30.01
CA GLU A 151 -0.36 2.95 -29.36
C GLU A 151 -0.60 3.79 -28.10
N SER A 152 -1.72 4.52 -28.02
CA SER A 152 -2.13 5.22 -26.80
C SER A 152 -2.47 4.23 -25.70
N ARG A 153 -3.21 3.15 -26.02
CA ARG A 153 -3.54 2.10 -25.05
C ARG A 153 -2.31 1.33 -24.57
N ARG A 154 -1.37 1.02 -25.48
CA ARG A 154 -0.08 0.41 -25.13
C ARG A 154 0.72 1.28 -24.17
N ARG A 155 0.84 2.58 -24.48
CA ARG A 155 1.52 3.55 -23.61
C ARG A 155 0.88 3.59 -22.23
N VAL A 156 -0.45 3.70 -22.14
CA VAL A 156 -1.18 3.71 -20.86
C VAL A 156 -0.94 2.42 -20.07
N ALA A 157 -0.89 1.25 -20.72
CA ALA A 157 -0.60 -0.01 -20.04
C ALA A 157 0.83 -0.05 -19.47
N VAL A 158 1.82 0.46 -20.22
CA VAL A 158 3.20 0.65 -19.75
C VAL A 158 3.25 1.64 -18.57
N ASP A 159 2.61 2.80 -18.71
CA ASP A 159 2.57 3.86 -17.69
C ASP A 159 1.90 3.38 -16.39
N LEU A 160 0.83 2.59 -16.48
CA LEU A 160 0.13 1.99 -15.34
C LEU A 160 1.04 0.98 -14.61
N PHE A 161 1.66 0.07 -15.35
CA PHE A 161 2.61 -0.89 -14.78
C PHE A 161 3.79 -0.19 -14.10
N MET A 162 4.35 0.84 -14.73
CA MET A 162 5.44 1.63 -14.17
C MET A 162 5.01 2.42 -12.93
N GLY A 163 3.78 2.94 -12.88
CA GLY A 163 3.22 3.56 -11.68
C GLY A 163 3.10 2.58 -10.51
N LEU A 164 2.57 1.38 -10.76
CA LEU A 164 2.47 0.30 -9.76
C LEU A 164 3.86 -0.19 -9.30
N HIS A 165 4.82 -0.31 -10.22
CA HIS A 165 6.20 -0.67 -9.88
C HIS A 165 6.84 0.39 -8.98
N LEU A 166 6.68 1.69 -9.27
CA LEU A 166 7.20 2.75 -8.41
C LEU A 166 6.52 2.81 -7.03
N LEU A 167 5.26 2.38 -6.93
CA LEU A 167 4.59 2.20 -5.63
C LEU A 167 5.19 1.02 -4.85
N LEU A 168 5.52 -0.10 -5.52
CA LEU A 168 6.26 -1.21 -4.89
C LEU A 168 7.66 -0.75 -4.42
N GLU A 169 8.34 0.09 -5.19
CA GLU A 169 9.63 0.67 -4.80
C GLU A 169 9.50 1.60 -3.58
N GLU A 170 8.42 2.38 -3.46
CA GLU A 170 8.11 3.16 -2.25
C GLU A 170 7.89 2.24 -1.03
N GLN A 171 7.10 1.18 -1.17
CA GLN A 171 6.87 0.19 -0.11
C GLN A 171 8.16 -0.51 0.36
N LYS A 172 9.19 -0.62 -0.49
CA LYS A 172 10.50 -1.15 -0.05
C LYS A 172 11.18 -0.26 0.99
N LEU A 173 10.85 1.03 1.05
CA LEU A 173 11.49 2.02 1.95
C LEU A 173 10.95 2.00 3.37
N ASP A 174 9.91 1.21 3.66
CA ASP A 174 9.27 1.15 4.98
C ASP A 174 9.10 -0.30 5.46
N ILE A 175 9.89 -0.68 6.47
CA ILE A 175 9.88 -2.03 7.05
C ILE A 175 8.62 -2.33 7.86
N MET A 176 7.83 -1.31 8.22
CA MET A 176 6.57 -1.47 8.95
C MET A 176 5.37 -1.67 8.01
N THR A 177 5.57 -1.57 6.69
CA THR A 177 4.53 -1.92 5.69
C THR A 177 4.21 -3.41 5.82
N PRO A 178 3.02 -3.79 6.31
CA PRO A 178 2.76 -5.19 6.57
C PRO A 178 2.61 -5.95 5.26
N GLU A 179 3.27 -7.10 5.15
CA GLU A 179 3.23 -7.92 3.92
C GLU A 179 1.80 -8.36 3.56
N TYR A 180 0.94 -8.53 4.57
CA TYR A 180 -0.47 -8.96 4.51
C TYR A 180 -1.51 -7.82 4.42
N ALA A 181 -1.12 -6.54 4.50
CA ALA A 181 -2.07 -5.42 4.55
C ALA A 181 -2.53 -5.01 3.14
N SER A 182 -3.56 -5.68 2.61
CA SER A 182 -3.97 -5.65 1.20
C SER A 182 -3.90 -4.26 0.52
N PRO A 183 -3.24 -4.15 -0.66
CA PRO A 183 -2.62 -5.22 -1.46
C PRO A 183 -1.23 -5.64 -0.96
N GLY A 184 -0.84 -5.24 0.25
CA GLY A 184 0.41 -5.63 0.88
C GLY A 184 1.65 -5.16 0.12
N ARG A 185 2.79 -5.66 0.58
CA ARG A 185 4.04 -5.66 -0.19
C ARG A 185 4.18 -6.94 -1.03
N VAL A 186 3.54 -8.03 -0.61
CA VAL A 186 3.59 -9.33 -1.29
C VAL A 186 2.56 -9.37 -2.41
N ASP A 187 1.26 -9.13 -2.17
CA ASP A 187 0.23 -9.22 -3.23
C ASP A 187 0.50 -8.25 -4.39
N LEU A 188 0.96 -7.02 -4.13
CA LEU A 188 1.36 -6.08 -5.19
C LEU A 188 2.54 -6.60 -6.03
N ARG A 189 3.52 -7.27 -5.41
CA ARG A 189 4.65 -7.89 -6.10
C ARG A 189 4.19 -9.10 -6.91
N VAL A 190 3.31 -9.95 -6.37
CA VAL A 190 2.71 -11.10 -7.07
C VAL A 190 1.94 -10.62 -8.29
N LEU A 191 1.11 -9.58 -8.14
CA LEU A 191 0.35 -8.95 -9.22
C LEU A 191 1.27 -8.41 -10.32
N LEU A 192 2.31 -7.65 -9.95
CA LEU A 192 3.30 -7.15 -10.91
C LEU A 192 4.06 -8.27 -11.62
N CYS A 193 4.38 -9.36 -10.91
CA CYS A 193 4.98 -10.55 -11.52
C CYS A 193 4.03 -11.17 -12.55
N GLN A 194 2.76 -11.42 -12.20
CA GLN A 194 1.78 -12.01 -13.12
C GLN A 194 1.54 -11.13 -14.36
N ILE A 195 1.46 -9.80 -14.19
CA ILE A 195 1.33 -8.86 -15.31
C ILE A 195 2.57 -8.91 -16.21
N ALA A 196 3.78 -8.93 -15.64
CA ALA A 196 5.02 -9.04 -16.40
C ALA A 196 5.13 -10.40 -17.14
N ARG A 197 4.61 -11.50 -16.57
CA ARG A 197 4.54 -12.81 -17.25
C ARG A 197 3.53 -12.83 -18.41
N TRP A 198 2.39 -12.15 -18.27
CA TRP A 198 1.44 -11.94 -19.38
C TRP A 198 2.03 -11.10 -20.51
N LEU A 199 2.76 -10.03 -20.16
CA LEU A 199 3.40 -9.12 -21.14
C LEU A 199 4.73 -9.66 -21.70
N LYS A 200 5.22 -10.80 -21.19
CA LYS A 200 6.48 -11.46 -21.57
C LYS A 200 7.74 -10.63 -21.27
N TRP A 201 7.71 -9.84 -20.19
CA TRP A 201 8.78 -8.94 -19.77
C TRP A 201 9.74 -9.63 -18.78
N ALA A 202 10.70 -10.39 -19.30
CA ALA A 202 11.61 -11.23 -18.53
C ALA A 202 12.44 -10.47 -17.48
N ASP A 203 12.90 -9.26 -17.80
CA ASP A 203 13.73 -8.44 -16.90
C ASP A 203 12.98 -7.93 -15.67
N PHE A 204 11.65 -8.04 -15.68
CA PHE A 204 10.75 -7.66 -14.60
C PHE A 204 10.29 -8.87 -13.79
N TRP A 205 9.66 -9.88 -14.42
CA TRP A 205 9.08 -11.00 -13.66
C TRP A 205 10.13 -11.82 -12.92
N SER A 206 11.32 -12.03 -13.51
CA SER A 206 12.42 -12.77 -12.87
C SER A 206 12.87 -12.13 -11.54
N VAL A 207 12.83 -10.81 -11.43
CA VAL A 207 13.24 -10.07 -10.23
C VAL A 207 12.13 -10.05 -9.17
N TYR A 208 10.87 -10.04 -9.59
CA TYR A 208 9.75 -10.14 -8.66
C TYR A 208 9.66 -11.55 -8.07
N GLU A 209 9.79 -12.59 -8.89
CA GLU A 209 9.74 -14.02 -8.51
C GLU A 209 10.72 -14.37 -7.37
N LEU A 210 11.95 -13.83 -7.39
CA LEU A 210 12.96 -14.01 -6.34
C LEU A 210 12.56 -13.54 -4.92
N GLY A 211 11.47 -12.77 -4.78
CA GLY A 211 10.98 -12.29 -3.48
C GLY A 211 9.47 -12.44 -3.31
N VAL A 212 8.86 -13.37 -4.03
CA VAL A 212 7.47 -13.77 -3.85
C VAL A 212 7.43 -15.04 -3.00
N GLN A 213 6.60 -15.06 -1.94
CA GLN A 213 6.34 -16.26 -1.12
C GLN A 213 5.05 -17.00 -1.51
N GLU A 214 4.33 -16.53 -2.53
CA GLU A 214 3.15 -17.18 -3.10
C GLU A 214 3.50 -17.95 -4.38
N ASP A 215 3.08 -19.21 -4.48
CA ASP A 215 3.25 -19.96 -5.72
C ASP A 215 2.35 -19.39 -6.84
N ILE A 216 2.98 -18.76 -7.84
CA ILE A 216 2.34 -18.12 -9.00
C ILE A 216 1.89 -19.20 -9.99
N ASP A 217 0.58 -19.32 -10.21
CA ASP A 217 0.03 -20.34 -11.11
C ASP A 217 0.36 -20.04 -12.59
N GLN A 218 1.38 -20.74 -13.08
CA GLN A 218 1.89 -20.68 -14.45
C GLN A 218 0.83 -20.97 -15.52
N ARG A 219 -0.31 -21.61 -15.16
CA ARG A 219 -1.44 -21.82 -16.09
C ARG A 219 -1.95 -20.50 -16.67
N HIS A 220 -1.87 -19.42 -15.89
CA HIS A 220 -2.31 -18.10 -16.33
C HIS A 220 -1.38 -17.44 -17.36
N ASP A 221 -0.12 -17.89 -17.50
CA ASP A 221 0.86 -17.26 -18.38
C ASP A 221 0.46 -17.30 -19.86
N SER A 222 -0.31 -18.31 -20.27
CA SER A 222 -0.74 -18.50 -21.67
C SER A 222 -2.03 -17.74 -22.02
N GLU A 223 -2.67 -17.08 -21.06
CA GLU A 223 -3.96 -16.42 -21.25
C GLU A 223 -3.89 -15.14 -22.11
N LEU A 224 -2.71 -14.51 -22.19
CA LEU A 224 -2.52 -13.27 -22.92
C LEU A 224 -1.44 -13.42 -24.01
N ASN A 225 -1.86 -13.29 -25.27
CA ASN A 225 -0.98 -13.28 -26.45
C ASN A 225 -1.33 -12.05 -27.31
N LEU A 226 -0.67 -10.92 -27.06
CA LEU A 226 -0.95 -9.65 -27.75
C LEU A 226 -0.20 -9.55 -29.08
N ILE A 227 -0.93 -9.23 -30.15
CA ILE A 227 -0.37 -8.98 -31.48
C ILE A 227 -0.85 -7.61 -31.99
N PRO A 228 0.06 -6.65 -32.28
CA PRO A 228 1.45 -6.60 -31.82
C PRO A 228 1.57 -6.58 -30.28
N SER A 229 2.73 -7.03 -29.76
CA SER A 229 3.04 -7.02 -28.33
C SER A 229 3.14 -5.60 -27.74
N ILE A 230 3.13 -5.48 -26.41
CA ILE A 230 3.44 -4.22 -25.73
C ILE A 230 4.94 -4.19 -25.43
N PRO A 231 5.68 -3.16 -25.87
CA PRO A 231 7.12 -3.07 -25.62
C PRO A 231 7.41 -2.95 -24.13
N GLN A 232 8.44 -3.65 -23.68
CA GLN A 232 8.93 -3.54 -22.31
C GLN A 232 9.45 -2.12 -22.02
N PRO A 233 9.26 -1.57 -20.81
CA PRO A 233 9.94 -0.36 -20.38
C PRO A 233 11.47 -0.48 -20.56
N PRO A 234 12.17 0.54 -21.09
CA PRO A 234 13.62 0.49 -21.31
C PRO A 234 14.44 0.59 -20.02
N LEU A 235 13.79 0.87 -18.89
CA LEU A 235 14.41 1.04 -17.58
C LEU A 235 13.53 0.36 -16.53
N ARG A 236 14.16 -0.38 -15.60
CA ARG A 236 13.56 -0.91 -14.37
C ARG A 236 14.13 -0.14 -13.18
N PRO A 237 13.45 0.91 -12.67
CA PRO A 237 13.91 1.70 -11.53
C PRO A 237 14.03 0.82 -10.28
N ASP A 238 15.19 0.86 -9.63
CA ASP A 238 15.42 0.20 -8.36
C ASP A 238 15.81 1.26 -7.33
N ILE A 239 15.00 1.42 -6.28
CA ILE A 239 15.20 2.48 -5.29
C ILE A 239 16.49 2.27 -4.49
N PHE A 240 16.88 1.01 -4.23
CA PHE A 240 18.09 0.71 -3.46
C PHE A 240 19.34 1.00 -4.29
N LEU A 241 19.39 0.59 -5.55
CA LEU A 241 20.51 0.92 -6.45
C LEU A 241 20.61 2.45 -6.68
N TRP A 242 19.49 3.15 -6.74
CA TRP A 242 19.51 4.62 -6.82
C TRP A 242 20.03 5.25 -5.53
N ILE A 243 19.52 4.87 -4.35
CA ILE A 243 20.01 5.39 -3.06
C ILE A 243 21.51 5.10 -2.89
N GLN A 244 21.94 3.88 -3.20
CA GLN A 244 23.35 3.49 -3.19
C GLN A 244 24.18 4.41 -4.07
N SER A 245 23.81 4.61 -5.36
CA SER A 245 24.57 5.47 -6.27
C SER A 245 24.63 6.94 -5.80
N ARG A 246 23.57 7.44 -5.14
CA ARG A 246 23.58 8.78 -4.53
C ARG A 246 24.48 8.89 -3.29
N LEU A 247 24.58 7.82 -2.48
CA LEU A 247 25.45 7.76 -1.30
C LEU A 247 26.92 7.53 -1.68
N THR A 248 27.22 6.62 -2.63
CA THR A 248 28.58 6.39 -3.16
C THR A 248 29.06 7.52 -4.06
N ARG A 249 28.17 8.46 -4.43
CA ARG A 249 28.40 9.60 -5.34
C ARG A 249 28.72 9.15 -6.79
N GLU A 250 28.33 7.92 -7.14
CA GLU A 250 28.50 7.33 -8.47
C GLU A 250 27.40 7.81 -9.44
N GLY A 251 27.72 8.87 -10.17
CA GLY A 251 26.87 9.38 -11.26
C GLY A 251 25.71 10.29 -10.81
N GLU A 252 25.08 10.90 -11.81
CA GLU A 252 23.99 11.87 -11.61
C GLU A 252 22.68 11.34 -12.19
N VAL A 253 22.23 10.20 -11.66
CA VAL A 253 21.00 9.54 -12.11
C VAL A 253 19.78 10.12 -11.40
N SER A 254 18.85 10.67 -12.18
CA SER A 254 17.53 11.09 -11.69
C SER A 254 16.60 9.89 -11.58
N TYR A 255 16.06 9.64 -10.38
CA TYR A 255 15.05 8.61 -10.17
C TYR A 255 13.67 9.07 -10.70
N PRO A 256 12.97 8.25 -11.51
CA PRO A 256 11.62 8.59 -11.98
C PRO A 256 10.58 8.50 -10.87
N THR A 257 9.49 9.26 -10.98
CA THR A 257 8.36 9.23 -10.04
C THR A 257 7.03 9.02 -10.77
N PRO A 258 5.96 8.56 -10.09
CA PRO A 258 4.62 8.49 -10.70
C PRO A 258 4.16 9.83 -11.29
N ALA A 259 4.61 10.95 -10.71
CA ALA A 259 4.41 12.28 -11.26
C ALA A 259 5.08 12.47 -12.63
N ASP A 260 6.33 12.01 -12.81
CA ASP A 260 7.03 12.13 -14.10
C ASP A 260 6.28 11.38 -15.21
N ILE A 261 5.66 10.24 -14.89
CA ILE A 261 4.76 9.47 -15.77
C ILE A 261 3.50 10.30 -16.08
N PHE A 262 2.77 10.76 -15.06
CA PHE A 262 1.54 11.53 -15.20
C PHE A 262 1.71 12.81 -16.05
N TYR A 263 2.73 13.62 -15.75
CA TYR A 263 3.01 14.85 -16.48
C TYR A 263 3.46 14.57 -17.92
N THR A 264 4.21 13.48 -18.17
CA THR A 264 4.62 13.09 -19.53
C THR A 264 3.44 12.56 -20.35
N GLY A 265 2.59 11.70 -19.76
CA GLY A 265 1.41 11.13 -20.43
C GLY A 265 0.37 12.18 -20.85
N LEU A 266 0.24 13.26 -20.07
CA LEU A 266 -0.65 14.39 -20.39
C LEU A 266 0.03 15.50 -21.22
N ASN A 267 1.29 15.34 -21.64
CA ASN A 267 2.11 16.37 -22.31
C ASN A 267 2.17 17.70 -21.52
N LEU A 268 2.13 17.64 -20.18
CA LEU A 268 2.12 18.80 -19.31
C LEU A 268 3.56 19.28 -18.98
N PRO A 269 3.76 20.59 -18.72
CA PRO A 269 5.09 21.11 -18.39
C PRO A 269 5.65 20.52 -17.08
N LYS A 270 6.83 19.89 -17.16
CA LYS A 270 7.50 19.23 -16.02
C LYS A 270 7.77 20.13 -14.80
N HIS A 271 7.77 21.46 -14.96
CA HIS A 271 7.94 22.36 -13.81
C HIS A 271 6.75 22.30 -12.84
N LYS A 272 5.54 21.94 -13.32
CA LYS A 272 4.33 21.83 -12.48
C LYS A 272 4.36 20.63 -11.53
N ASN A 273 5.12 19.57 -11.86
CA ASN A 273 5.37 18.42 -10.99
C ASN A 273 5.92 18.85 -9.61
N ARG A 274 6.81 19.84 -9.56
CA ARG A 274 7.58 20.20 -8.35
C ARG A 274 6.78 20.71 -7.15
N PHE A 275 5.49 21.01 -7.33
CA PHE A 275 4.60 21.59 -6.31
C PHE A 275 3.22 20.92 -6.31
N ASP A 276 3.16 19.66 -6.73
CA ASP A 276 1.92 18.90 -6.82
C ASP A 276 1.75 18.00 -5.59
N PRO A 277 1.00 18.43 -4.55
CA PRO A 277 0.99 17.76 -3.24
C PRO A 277 0.33 16.39 -3.28
N ARG A 278 -0.34 16.04 -4.38
CA ARG A 278 -0.98 14.73 -4.57
C ARG A 278 0.02 13.57 -4.49
N TRP A 279 1.30 13.83 -4.74
CA TRP A 279 2.35 12.80 -4.69
C TRP A 279 2.95 12.63 -3.30
N ASP A 280 2.79 13.61 -2.39
CA ASP A 280 3.24 13.51 -0.99
C ASP A 280 2.45 12.43 -0.22
N GLU A 281 1.22 12.11 -0.66
CA GLU A 281 0.42 11.00 -0.10
C GLU A 281 0.74 9.64 -0.72
N ILE A 282 1.39 9.58 -1.89
CA ILE A 282 1.57 8.35 -2.70
C ILE A 282 3.01 7.84 -2.64
N VAL A 283 4.01 8.73 -2.67
CA VAL A 283 5.43 8.39 -2.62
C VAL A 283 6.23 9.30 -1.64
N PRO A 284 5.75 9.49 -0.40
CA PRO A 284 6.36 10.42 0.57
C PRO A 284 7.86 10.16 0.81
N ARG A 285 8.26 8.91 1.03
CA ARG A 285 9.62 8.53 1.44
C ARG A 285 10.59 8.74 0.28
N THR A 286 10.20 8.36 -0.94
CA THR A 286 10.95 8.67 -2.17
C THR A 286 11.10 10.18 -2.37
N LEU A 287 10.05 10.99 -2.12
CA LEU A 287 10.14 12.45 -2.27
C LEU A 287 11.04 13.11 -1.22
N ILE A 288 10.98 12.66 0.04
CA ILE A 288 11.89 13.09 1.11
C ILE A 288 13.35 12.77 0.74
N LEU A 289 13.64 11.55 0.27
CA LEU A 289 14.98 11.15 -0.16
C LEU A 289 15.44 11.94 -1.41
N LYS A 290 14.56 12.18 -2.39
CA LYS A 290 14.87 13.03 -3.56
C LYS A 290 15.14 14.49 -3.16
N ARG A 291 14.47 15.01 -2.14
CA ARG A 291 14.75 16.34 -1.56
C ARG A 291 16.11 16.35 -0.87
N PHE A 292 16.39 15.35 -0.04
CA PHE A 292 17.65 15.17 0.67
C PHE A 292 18.84 15.11 -0.30
N PHE A 293 18.84 14.19 -1.27
CA PHE A 293 19.92 14.04 -2.25
C PHE A 293 20.05 15.21 -3.25
N ARG A 294 19.11 16.16 -3.25
CA ARG A 294 19.19 17.42 -4.01
C ARG A 294 19.81 18.56 -3.21
N LEU A 295 19.63 18.57 -1.89
CA LEU A 295 20.19 19.57 -0.98
C LEU A 295 21.59 19.18 -0.49
N LEU A 296 21.87 17.88 -0.34
CA LEU A 296 23.15 17.35 0.11
C LEU A 296 24.27 17.71 -0.86
N LYS A 297 25.30 18.41 -0.36
CA LYS A 297 26.47 18.85 -1.14
C LYS A 297 27.35 17.66 -1.55
N ARG A 298 28.11 17.83 -2.64
CA ARG A 298 29.08 16.82 -3.14
C ARG A 298 30.24 16.52 -2.19
N ASP A 299 30.51 17.43 -1.26
CA ASP A 299 31.56 17.41 -0.24
C ASP A 299 30.98 17.41 1.18
N ALA A 300 29.68 17.13 1.33
CA ALA A 300 28.97 17.16 2.62
C ALA A 300 29.67 16.35 3.71
N THR A 301 29.80 16.98 4.88
CA THR A 301 30.25 16.37 6.14
C THR A 301 29.09 15.66 6.85
N ALA A 302 29.38 14.94 7.95
CA ALA A 302 28.34 14.39 8.82
C ALA A 302 27.39 15.48 9.37
N VAL A 303 27.91 16.69 9.63
CA VAL A 303 27.11 17.85 10.09
C VAL A 303 26.15 18.30 8.97
N ASP A 304 26.67 18.54 7.76
CA ASP A 304 25.82 18.89 6.60
C ASP A 304 24.74 17.83 6.36
N MET A 305 25.08 16.55 6.53
CA MET A 305 24.17 15.43 6.35
C MET A 305 23.05 15.43 7.38
N VAL A 306 23.37 15.62 8.68
CA VAL A 306 22.37 15.70 9.76
C VAL A 306 21.47 16.93 9.61
N GLU A 307 22.03 18.09 9.26
CA GLU A 307 21.26 19.30 8.96
C GLU A 307 20.34 19.09 7.76
N THR A 308 20.84 18.51 6.67
CA THR A 308 20.03 18.24 5.47
C THR A 308 18.91 17.23 5.75
N MET A 309 19.13 16.21 6.59
CA MET A 309 18.08 15.28 7.02
C MET A 309 16.94 16.02 7.73
N TYR A 310 17.28 16.87 8.70
CA TYR A 310 16.33 17.67 9.45
C TYR A 310 15.59 18.70 8.58
N GLU A 311 16.30 19.42 7.71
CA GLU A 311 15.72 20.35 6.72
C GLU A 311 14.76 19.66 5.73
N CYS A 312 14.94 18.36 5.49
CA CYS A 312 14.04 17.58 4.64
C CYS A 312 12.80 17.06 5.36
N GLY A 313 12.71 17.23 6.69
CA GLY A 313 11.63 16.69 7.50
C GLY A 313 11.77 15.21 7.83
N MET A 314 12.98 14.64 7.77
CA MET A 314 13.23 13.29 8.27
C MET A 314 13.04 13.27 9.79
N THR A 315 12.10 12.47 10.27
CA THR A 315 11.84 12.25 11.70
C THR A 315 12.56 11.01 12.22
N THR A 316 12.68 10.85 13.53
CA THR A 316 13.22 9.63 14.15
C THR A 316 12.44 8.39 13.69
N HIS A 317 11.11 8.46 13.70
CA HIS A 317 10.23 7.40 13.17
C HIS A 317 10.48 7.10 11.68
N PHE A 318 10.69 8.13 10.84
CA PHE A 318 11.05 7.92 9.44
C PHE A 318 12.34 7.10 9.31
N LEU A 319 13.36 7.42 10.11
CA LEU A 319 14.63 6.70 10.12
C LEU A 319 14.47 5.26 10.66
N GLU A 320 13.82 5.08 11.82
CA GLU A 320 13.59 3.77 12.44
C GLU A 320 12.82 2.78 11.55
N THR A 321 12.03 3.30 10.62
CA THR A 321 11.26 2.50 9.64
C THR A 321 11.99 2.27 8.31
N LEU A 322 13.20 2.82 8.10
CA LEU A 322 14.00 2.52 6.90
C LEU A 322 14.62 1.11 6.98
N PRO A 323 14.78 0.42 5.84
CA PRO A 323 15.65 -0.75 5.75
C PRO A 323 17.08 -0.44 6.21
N GLU A 324 17.68 -1.37 6.95
CA GLU A 324 18.99 -1.18 7.61
C GLU A 324 20.08 -0.69 6.64
N ALA A 325 20.11 -1.22 5.41
CA ALA A 325 21.06 -0.82 4.37
C ALA A 325 20.98 0.67 3.96
N ILE A 326 19.83 1.33 4.15
CA ILE A 326 19.67 2.77 3.97
C ILE A 326 19.88 3.53 5.29
N LEU A 327 19.46 2.92 6.41
CA LEU A 327 19.50 3.53 7.74
C LEU A 327 20.92 3.72 8.28
N VAL A 328 21.83 2.76 8.04
CA VAL A 328 23.19 2.77 8.59
C VAL A 328 23.96 4.08 8.28
N PRO A 329 24.05 4.56 7.01
CA PRO A 329 24.70 5.84 6.70
C PRO A 329 24.11 7.05 7.43
N PHE A 330 22.80 7.07 7.68
CA PHE A 330 22.14 8.14 8.43
C PHE A 330 22.46 8.07 9.93
N LYS A 331 22.42 6.87 10.53
CA LYS A 331 22.81 6.64 11.93
C LYS A 331 24.29 6.93 12.18
N ASP A 332 25.18 6.61 11.24
CA ASP A 332 26.61 6.93 11.34
C ASP A 332 26.85 8.45 11.37
N ALA A 333 26.24 9.20 10.45
CA ALA A 333 26.31 10.66 10.44
C ALA A 333 25.79 11.30 11.74
N ILE A 334 24.68 10.78 12.30
CA ILE A 334 24.16 11.20 13.62
C ILE A 334 25.18 10.90 14.72
N SER A 335 25.72 9.68 14.75
CA SER A 335 26.66 9.20 15.77
C SER A 335 27.97 9.99 15.77
N LEU A 336 28.48 10.37 14.60
CA LEU A 336 29.67 11.23 14.45
C LEU A 336 29.46 12.64 15.01
N CYS A 337 28.22 13.14 15.03
CA CYS A 337 27.89 14.46 15.56
C CYS A 337 27.60 14.48 17.08
N GLN A 338 27.14 13.35 17.65
CA GLN A 338 26.76 13.27 19.07
C GLN A 338 27.85 13.72 20.09
N PRO A 339 29.15 13.41 19.93
CA PRO A 339 30.16 13.81 20.92
C PRO A 339 30.42 15.32 20.98
N ARG A 340 30.20 16.03 19.86
CA ARG A 340 30.50 17.46 19.70
C ARG A 340 29.52 18.11 18.71
N PRO A 341 28.24 18.25 19.06
CA PRO A 341 27.27 18.90 18.20
C PRO A 341 27.65 20.39 18.00
N PRO A 342 27.49 20.94 16.78
CA PRO A 342 27.67 22.36 16.53
C PRO A 342 26.85 23.26 17.47
N SER A 343 27.46 24.32 17.98
CA SER A 343 26.88 25.21 18.99
C SER A 343 25.69 26.05 18.49
N TYR A 344 25.50 26.15 17.18
CA TYR A 344 24.40 26.88 16.54
C TYR A 344 23.16 26.01 16.26
N TRP A 345 23.19 24.71 16.57
CA TRP A 345 22.05 23.82 16.39
C TRP A 345 20.86 24.21 17.29
N SER A 346 19.66 24.15 16.71
CA SER A 346 18.42 24.36 17.45
C SER A 346 18.19 23.25 18.49
N ARG A 347 17.34 23.53 19.49
CA ARG A 347 16.96 22.52 20.48
C ARG A 347 16.33 21.29 19.82
N ASP A 348 15.52 21.50 18.79
CA ASP A 348 14.81 20.44 18.07
C ASP A 348 15.78 19.55 17.26
N LEU A 349 16.81 20.14 16.65
CA LEU A 349 17.88 19.41 15.96
C LEU A 349 18.76 18.63 16.95
N LEU A 350 19.06 19.20 18.11
CA LEU A 350 19.77 18.51 19.19
C LEU A 350 18.94 17.33 19.74
N ASP A 351 17.63 17.48 19.85
CA ASP A 351 16.72 16.41 20.29
C ASP A 351 16.59 15.29 19.24
N PHE A 352 16.55 15.62 17.95
CA PHE A 352 16.62 14.65 16.85
C PHE A 352 17.90 13.80 16.93
N VAL A 353 19.06 14.43 17.15
CA VAL A 353 20.37 13.75 17.25
C VAL A 353 20.51 12.90 18.52
N LYS A 354 19.96 13.34 19.66
CA LYS A 354 20.00 12.57 20.92
C LYS A 354 19.11 11.32 20.91
N ARG A 355 18.03 11.33 20.14
CA ARG A 355 17.04 10.23 20.11
C ARG A 355 17.37 9.15 19.08
N GLY A 356 18.33 9.37 18.18
CA GLY A 356 18.74 8.39 17.16
C GLY A 356 19.42 7.11 17.70
N THR A 357 19.61 6.98 19.01
CA THR A 357 20.33 5.88 19.69
C THR A 357 19.49 5.12 20.72
N SER A 358 18.16 5.14 20.62
CA SER A 358 17.32 4.15 21.33
C SER A 358 17.35 2.81 20.61
N ALA A 359 18.38 2.00 20.93
CA ALA A 359 18.53 0.59 20.59
C ALA A 359 18.94 -0.18 21.86
#